data_AF-A0A961LE82-F1
#
_entry.id   AF-A0A961LE82-F1
#
_cell.length_a   1.000
_cell.length_b   1.000
_cell.length_c   1.000
_cell.angle_alpha   90.00
_cell.angle_beta   90.00
_cell.angle_gamma   90.00
#
_symmetry.space_group_name_H-M   'P 1'
#
loop_
_entity.id
_entity.type
_entity.pdbx_description
1 polymer ?
#
loop_
_entity_poly.entity_id
_entity_poly.type
_entity_poly.pdbx_seq_one_letter_code
_entity_poly.pdbx_strand_id
1 'polypeptide(L)'
;MTDTSDKTEGLTRRGLFQGTAGAALAAGAVGAGALAGLGAGPARAAAKAEVGPGELDEYYGFWSSGQTGELRILGVPSMRELMRVPVFNHCSATGWGQTNESLKILTEGLLPETKAYLATQGKVTYDNGDLHHP
;
A
#
# COMPACT_ATOMS: atom_id res chain seq x y z
N MET A 1 68.24 28.93 47.61
CA MET A 1 68.82 28.67 46.27
C MET A 1 68.01 27.52 45.69
N THR A 2 67.10 27.67 44.74
CA THR A 2 66.96 28.67 43.67
C THR A 2 65.54 28.53 43.08
N ASP A 3 64.92 29.66 42.75
CA ASP A 3 63.72 29.83 41.92
C ASP A 3 63.67 28.92 40.69
N THR A 4 62.48 28.42 40.31
CA THR A 4 61.97 28.60 38.94
C THR A 4 60.46 28.36 38.81
N SER A 5 59.72 29.47 38.73
CA SER A 5 58.57 29.75 37.85
C SER A 5 57.47 28.70 37.62
N ASP A 6 56.25 29.06 38.06
CA ASP A 6 54.97 28.70 37.45
C ASP A 6 55.03 28.75 35.91
N LYS A 7 54.71 27.63 35.26
CA LYS A 7 54.27 27.62 33.86
C LYS A 7 52.98 26.82 33.78
N THR A 8 51.87 27.55 33.70
CA THR A 8 50.55 27.02 33.37
C THR A 8 50.63 26.45 31.95
N GLU A 9 50.80 25.14 31.82
CA GLU A 9 50.74 24.46 30.53
C GLU A 9 49.29 24.42 30.05
N GLY A 10 48.87 25.52 29.42
CA GLY A 10 47.58 25.62 28.76
C GLY A 10 47.45 24.53 27.71
N LEU A 11 46.32 23.83 27.72
CA LEU A 11 45.91 22.83 26.73
C LEU A 11 46.22 23.34 25.32
N THR A 12 47.25 22.77 24.69
CA THR A 12 47.63 23.16 23.34
C THR A 12 46.61 22.61 22.35
N ARG A 13 46.22 23.43 21.36
CA ARG A 13 45.29 23.05 20.28
C ARG A 13 45.73 21.76 19.57
N ARG A 14 47.04 21.51 19.50
CA ARG A 14 47.64 20.29 18.94
C ARG A 14 47.35 19.04 19.78
N GLY A 15 47.36 19.15 21.11
CA GLY A 15 46.97 18.06 22.03
C GLY A 15 45.47 17.74 21.95
N LEU A 16 44.63 18.75 21.76
CA LEU A 16 43.18 18.56 21.58
C LEU A 16 42.85 17.82 20.26
N PHE A 17 43.51 18.18 19.15
CA PHE A 17 43.29 17.51 17.86
C PHE A 17 43.93 16.11 17.79
N GLN A 18 45.04 15.85 18.48
CA GLN A 18 45.61 14.50 18.56
C GLN A 18 44.81 13.57 19.48
N GLY A 19 44.27 14.09 20.59
CA GLY A 19 43.43 13.30 21.51
C GLY A 19 42.05 12.94 20.92
N THR A 20 41.46 13.84 20.13
CA THR A 20 40.12 13.62 19.52
C THR A 20 40.16 12.66 18.32
N ALA A 21 41.26 12.64 17.55
CA ALA A 21 41.44 11.67 16.46
C ALA A 21 41.56 10.22 16.97
N GLY A 22 42.26 10.00 18.09
CA GLY A 22 42.40 8.67 18.70
C GLY A 22 41.09 8.15 19.32
N ALA A 23 40.33 9.01 19.98
CA ALA A 23 39.04 8.66 20.57
C ALA A 23 37.95 8.38 19.51
N ALA A 24 37.96 9.11 18.39
CA ALA A 24 37.01 8.89 17.29
C ALA A 24 37.24 7.55 16.56
N LEU A 25 38.50 7.12 16.42
CA LEU A 25 38.84 5.83 15.83
C LEU A 25 38.44 4.64 16.73
N ALA A 26 38.64 4.76 18.05
CA ALA A 26 38.23 3.72 19.00
C ALA A 26 36.71 3.61 19.14
N ALA A 27 35.99 4.75 19.17
CA ALA A 27 34.52 4.75 19.15
C ALA A 27 33.95 4.25 17.82
N GLY A 28 34.61 4.57 16.69
CA GLY A 28 34.23 4.09 15.36
C GLY A 28 34.40 2.58 15.19
N ALA A 29 35.46 1.98 15.74
CA ALA A 29 35.71 0.55 15.66
C ALA A 29 34.72 -0.30 16.50
N VAL A 30 34.37 0.18 17.70
CA VAL A 30 33.36 -0.51 18.56
C VAL A 30 31.95 -0.29 18.03
N GLY A 31 31.64 0.92 17.54
CA GLY A 31 30.35 1.22 16.90
C GLY A 31 30.11 0.45 15.61
N ALA A 32 31.13 0.32 14.74
CA ALA A 32 31.03 -0.43 13.50
C ALA A 32 30.81 -1.94 13.73
N GLY A 33 31.44 -2.52 14.76
CA GLY A 33 31.24 -3.93 15.13
C GLY A 33 29.84 -4.20 15.70
N ALA A 34 29.29 -3.28 16.49
CA ALA A 34 27.93 -3.39 17.03
C ALA A 34 26.84 -3.20 15.95
N LEU A 35 27.07 -2.33 14.96
CA LEU A 35 26.16 -2.16 13.82
C LEU A 35 26.25 -3.30 12.79
N ALA A 36 27.40 -3.97 12.65
CA ALA A 36 27.54 -5.13 11.77
C ALA A 36 26.81 -6.38 12.30
N GLY A 37 26.58 -6.47 13.62
CA GLY A 37 25.82 -7.55 14.26
C GLY A 37 24.29 -7.37 14.22
N LEU A 38 23.82 -6.15 13.92
CA LEU A 38 22.42 -5.89 13.58
C LEU A 38 22.21 -6.28 12.11
N GLY A 39 22.30 -7.59 11.84
CA GLY A 39 22.10 -8.15 10.52
C GLY A 39 20.78 -7.66 9.95
N ALA A 40 20.85 -6.74 8.98
CA ALA A 40 19.78 -6.58 8.02
C ALA A 40 19.66 -7.95 7.35
N GLY A 41 18.61 -8.70 7.70
CA GLY A 41 18.28 -9.92 6.99
C GLY A 41 18.28 -9.64 5.50
N PRO A 42 18.71 -10.58 4.64
CA PRO A 42 18.77 -10.35 3.21
C PRO A 42 17.44 -9.77 2.76
N ALA A 43 17.48 -8.55 2.20
CA ALA A 43 16.31 -7.97 1.59
C ALA A 43 15.85 -8.97 0.52
N ARG A 44 14.67 -9.58 0.73
CA ARG A 44 14.08 -10.43 -0.30
C ARG A 44 13.92 -9.55 -1.52
N ALA A 45 14.56 -9.93 -2.62
CA ALA A 45 14.31 -9.30 -3.91
C ALA A 45 12.80 -9.33 -4.14
N ALA A 46 12.20 -8.18 -4.43
CA ALA A 46 10.80 -8.13 -4.80
C ALA A 46 10.59 -9.11 -5.95
N ALA A 47 9.59 -10.00 -5.83
CA ALA A 47 9.19 -10.83 -6.95
C ALA A 47 8.92 -9.88 -8.14
N LYS A 48 9.42 -10.24 -9.32
CA LYS A 48 9.18 -9.42 -10.52
C LYS A 48 7.67 -9.35 -10.74
N ALA A 49 7.12 -8.14 -10.65
CA ALA A 49 5.71 -7.88 -10.96
C ALA A 49 5.46 -7.72 -12.47
N GLU A 50 6.52 -7.77 -13.27
CA GLU A 50 6.44 -7.65 -14.72
C GLU A 50 5.93 -8.97 -15.32
N VAL A 51 4.89 -8.87 -16.15
CA VAL A 51 4.34 -9.96 -16.96
C VAL A 51 4.35 -9.49 -18.40
N GLY A 52 5.10 -10.19 -19.27
CA GLY A 52 5.32 -9.79 -20.65
C GLY A 52 4.07 -9.93 -21.54
N PRO A 53 4.06 -9.31 -22.74
CA PRO A 53 3.01 -9.56 -23.72
C PRO A 53 2.95 -11.03 -24.12
N GLY A 54 1.77 -11.65 -24.01
CA GLY A 54 1.56 -13.08 -24.29
C GLY A 54 1.79 -14.00 -23.09
N GLU A 55 2.32 -13.49 -21.98
CA GLU A 55 2.40 -14.22 -20.71
C GLU A 55 1.13 -14.02 -19.88
N LEU A 56 0.82 -15.01 -19.05
CA LEU A 56 -0.34 -15.03 -18.18
C LEU A 56 0.03 -14.65 -16.75
N ASP A 57 -0.91 -14.01 -16.06
CA ASP A 57 -0.85 -13.88 -14.62
C ASP A 57 -1.02 -15.24 -13.94
N GLU A 58 -0.38 -15.42 -12.78
CA GLU A 58 -0.40 -16.68 -12.04
C GLU A 58 -1.72 -16.86 -11.28
N TYR A 59 -2.28 -15.77 -10.75
CA TYR A 59 -3.51 -15.80 -9.97
C TYR A 59 -4.54 -14.79 -10.44
N TYR A 60 -5.80 -15.12 -10.15
CA TYR A 60 -6.90 -14.17 -10.20
C TYR A 60 -7.08 -13.51 -8.84
N GLY A 61 -7.18 -12.19 -8.88
CA GLY A 61 -7.59 -11.36 -7.76
C GLY A 61 -9.04 -10.94 -7.90
N PHE A 62 -9.88 -11.18 -6.89
CA PHE A 62 -11.22 -10.63 -6.80
C PHE A 62 -11.21 -9.41 -5.89
N TRP A 63 -11.50 -8.24 -6.47
CA TRP A 63 -11.36 -6.97 -5.79
C TRP A 63 -12.71 -6.31 -5.54
N SER A 64 -12.83 -5.80 -4.31
CA SER A 64 -13.80 -4.78 -3.97
C SER A 64 -13.47 -3.50 -4.74
N SER A 65 -14.50 -2.84 -5.23
CA SER A 65 -14.40 -1.49 -5.78
C SER A 65 -14.97 -0.41 -4.86
N GLY A 66 -15.30 -0.79 -3.62
CA GLY A 66 -15.99 0.05 -2.64
C GLY A 66 -17.26 0.66 -3.23
N GLN A 67 -17.41 1.96 -3.03
CA GLN A 67 -18.55 2.77 -3.50
C GLN A 67 -18.72 2.84 -5.03
N THR A 68 -17.80 2.25 -5.81
CA THR A 68 -18.05 2.08 -7.26
C THR A 68 -19.10 0.99 -7.51
N GLY A 69 -19.28 0.04 -6.58
CA GLY A 69 -20.36 -0.94 -6.62
C GLY A 69 -20.19 -2.10 -7.61
N GLU A 70 -19.01 -2.30 -8.16
CA GLU A 70 -18.68 -3.42 -9.07
C GLU A 70 -17.66 -4.39 -8.47
N LEU A 71 -17.61 -5.62 -8.97
CA LEU A 71 -16.54 -6.57 -8.68
C LEU A 71 -15.47 -6.45 -9.76
N ARG A 72 -14.20 -6.38 -9.38
CA ARG A 72 -13.08 -6.33 -10.33
C ARG A 72 -12.30 -7.63 -10.31
N ILE A 73 -11.93 -8.11 -11.49
CA ILE A 73 -11.06 -9.27 -11.66
C ILE A 73 -9.69 -8.75 -12.08
N LEU A 74 -8.67 -8.99 -11.28
CA LEU A 74 -7.29 -8.59 -11.53
C LEU A 74 -6.41 -9.80 -11.82
N GLY A 75 -5.36 -9.59 -12.60
CA GLY A 75 -4.25 -10.53 -12.72
C GLY A 75 -3.18 -10.22 -11.68
N VAL A 76 -2.67 -11.25 -10.99
CA VAL A 76 -1.56 -11.14 -10.04
C VAL A 76 -0.42 -12.03 -10.55
N PRO A 77 0.83 -11.52 -10.68
CA PRO A 77 1.36 -10.30 -10.05
C PRO A 77 1.35 -9.02 -10.91
N SER A 78 0.81 -9.03 -12.14
CA SER A 78 0.84 -7.85 -13.01
C SER A 78 0.01 -6.67 -12.50
N MET A 79 -0.96 -6.94 -11.62
CA MET A 79 -1.94 -6.00 -11.08
C MET A 79 -2.80 -5.32 -12.14
N ARG A 80 -2.92 -5.92 -13.33
CA ARG A 80 -3.80 -5.43 -14.41
C ARG A 80 -5.25 -5.79 -14.10
N GLU A 81 -6.16 -4.86 -14.35
CA GLU A 81 -7.61 -5.13 -14.33
C GLU A 81 -7.99 -5.89 -15.61
N LEU A 82 -8.46 -7.13 -15.46
CA LEU A 82 -8.83 -8.00 -16.57
C LEU A 82 -10.29 -7.80 -16.98
N MET A 83 -11.17 -7.57 -16.00
CA MET A 83 -12.61 -7.42 -16.22
C MET A 83 -13.30 -6.71 -15.06
N ARG A 84 -14.45 -6.12 -15.37
CA ARG A 84 -15.42 -5.60 -14.39
C ARG A 84 -16.72 -6.37 -14.50
N VAL A 85 -17.22 -6.83 -13.35
CA VAL A 85 -18.52 -7.48 -13.24
C VAL A 85 -19.45 -6.52 -12.50
N PRO A 86 -20.51 -6.00 -13.15
CA PRO A 86 -21.40 -5.04 -12.52
C PRO A 86 -22.27 -5.74 -11.47
N VAL A 87 -22.45 -5.09 -10.31
CA VAL A 87 -23.21 -5.66 -9.18
C VAL A 87 -24.25 -4.66 -8.69
N PHE A 88 -23.82 -3.59 -8.02
CA PHE A 88 -24.70 -2.55 -7.45
C PHE A 88 -24.70 -1.25 -8.25
N ASN A 89 -23.86 -1.15 -9.28
CA ASN A 89 -23.76 0.02 -10.15
C ASN A 89 -24.63 -0.12 -11.41
N HIS A 90 -25.07 1.01 -11.95
CA HIS A 90 -25.64 1.07 -13.29
C HIS A 90 -24.53 0.99 -14.35
N CYS A 91 -24.48 -0.09 -15.14
CA CYS A 91 -23.40 -0.32 -16.09
C CYS A 91 -23.79 0.11 -17.51
N SER A 92 -23.22 1.23 -17.96
CA SER A 92 -23.44 1.75 -19.31
C SER A 92 -22.96 0.80 -20.43
N ALA A 93 -21.96 -0.06 -20.18
CA ALA A 93 -21.39 -0.92 -21.22
C ALA A 93 -22.24 -2.17 -21.48
N THR A 94 -22.72 -2.82 -20.42
CA THR A 94 -23.45 -4.09 -20.52
C THR A 94 -24.97 -3.93 -20.39
N GLY A 95 -25.46 -2.75 -19.97
CA GLY A 95 -26.87 -2.49 -19.68
C GLY A 95 -27.34 -3.03 -18.32
N TRP A 96 -26.42 -3.51 -17.47
CA TRP A 96 -26.78 -3.95 -16.10
C TRP A 96 -27.41 -2.80 -15.32
N GLY A 97 -28.60 -3.05 -14.74
CA GLY A 97 -29.44 -2.02 -14.12
C GLY A 97 -30.48 -1.42 -15.05
N GLN A 98 -30.56 -1.88 -16.31
CA GLN A 98 -31.58 -1.46 -17.28
C GLN A 98 -32.24 -2.64 -18.00
N THR A 99 -31.49 -3.69 -18.34
CA THR A 99 -32.05 -4.87 -19.02
C THR A 99 -33.08 -5.59 -18.15
N ASN A 100 -34.08 -6.20 -18.76
CA ASN A 100 -35.13 -6.92 -18.03
C ASN A 100 -34.54 -8.04 -17.14
N GLU A 101 -33.50 -8.70 -17.63
CA GLU A 101 -32.79 -9.78 -16.94
C GLU A 101 -32.10 -9.25 -15.68
N SER A 102 -31.40 -8.11 -15.77
CA SER A 102 -30.73 -7.50 -14.61
C SER A 102 -31.72 -6.88 -13.63
N LEU A 103 -32.76 -6.20 -14.12
CA LEU A 103 -33.82 -5.65 -13.26
C LEU A 103 -34.55 -6.75 -12.49
N LYS A 104 -34.79 -7.91 -13.09
CA LYS A 104 -35.35 -9.06 -12.38
C LYS A 104 -34.48 -9.44 -11.18
N ILE A 105 -33.17 -9.61 -11.39
CA ILE A 105 -32.22 -9.98 -10.33
C ILE A 105 -32.14 -8.89 -9.25
N LEU A 106 -32.07 -7.62 -9.64
CA LEU A 106 -31.93 -6.50 -8.70
C LEU A 106 -33.21 -6.23 -7.87
N THR A 107 -34.37 -6.71 -8.33
CA THR A 107 -35.67 -6.37 -7.71
C THR A 107 -36.41 -7.56 -7.08
N GLU A 108 -36.00 -8.80 -7.33
CA GLU A 108 -36.70 -10.00 -6.86
C GLU A 108 -36.78 -10.09 -5.33
N GLY A 109 -35.75 -9.62 -4.62
CA GLY A 109 -35.67 -9.63 -3.16
C GLY A 109 -36.10 -8.35 -2.46
N LEU A 110 -36.54 -7.32 -3.19
CA LEU A 110 -36.90 -6.03 -2.56
C LEU A 110 -38.23 -6.13 -1.81
N LEU A 111 -38.23 -5.61 -0.58
CA LEU A 111 -39.43 -5.47 0.24
C LEU A 111 -40.44 -4.51 -0.40
N PRO A 112 -41.75 -4.67 -0.15
CA PRO A 112 -42.78 -3.76 -0.66
C PRO A 112 -42.52 -2.29 -0.32
N GLU A 113 -42.04 -2.00 0.89
CA GLU A 113 -41.73 -0.65 1.36
C GLU A 113 -40.58 -0.04 0.54
N THR A 114 -39.56 -0.85 0.23
CA THR A 114 -38.44 -0.42 -0.61
C THR A 114 -38.88 -0.10 -2.02
N LYS A 115 -39.76 -0.94 -2.61
CA LYS A 115 -40.33 -0.69 -3.94
C LYS A 115 -41.16 0.59 -3.96
N ALA A 116 -41.99 0.81 -2.93
CA ALA A 116 -42.77 2.04 -2.80
C ALA A 116 -41.87 3.27 -2.67
N TYR A 117 -40.82 3.21 -1.86
CA TYR A 117 -39.82 4.27 -1.71
C TYR A 117 -39.14 4.60 -3.06
N LEU A 118 -38.64 3.59 -3.77
CA LEU A 118 -38.00 3.78 -5.08
C LEU A 118 -38.98 4.42 -6.09
N ALA A 119 -40.24 3.99 -6.09
CA ALA A 119 -41.26 4.56 -6.97
C ALA A 119 -41.53 6.05 -6.68
N THR A 120 -41.43 6.51 -5.42
CA THR A 120 -41.53 7.96 -5.10
C THR A 120 -40.43 8.78 -5.75
N GLN A 121 -39.31 8.15 -6.10
CA GLN A 121 -38.16 8.75 -6.77
C GLN A 121 -38.16 8.49 -8.28
N GLY A 122 -39.22 7.87 -8.82
CA GLY A 122 -39.30 7.47 -10.23
C GLY A 122 -38.34 6.34 -10.60
N LYS A 123 -37.90 5.52 -9.63
CA LYS A 123 -36.91 4.45 -9.82
C LYS A 123 -37.52 3.08 -9.67
N VAL A 124 -36.94 2.11 -10.39
CA VAL A 124 -37.29 0.68 -10.29
C VAL A 124 -36.31 -0.07 -9.40
N THR A 125 -35.05 0.36 -9.36
CA THR A 125 -33.97 -0.20 -8.55
C THR A 125 -33.03 0.93 -8.07
N TYR A 126 -32.04 0.57 -7.26
CA TYR A 126 -30.95 1.48 -6.90
C TYR A 126 -29.92 1.57 -8.05
N ASP A 127 -29.41 2.77 -8.31
CA ASP A 127 -28.43 3.01 -9.37
C ASP A 127 -26.98 2.83 -8.90
N ASN A 128 -26.76 2.92 -7.57
CA ASN A 128 -25.44 2.88 -6.94
C ASN A 128 -25.48 2.02 -5.67
N GLY A 129 -24.32 1.48 -5.29
CA GLY A 129 -24.10 0.81 -4.01
C GLY A 129 -22.60 0.64 -3.74
N ASP A 130 -22.28 -0.11 -2.68
CA ASP A 130 -20.91 -0.24 -2.19
C ASP A 130 -20.53 -1.72 -1.97
N LEU A 131 -19.61 -2.23 -2.79
CA LEU A 131 -19.19 -3.63 -2.74
C LEU A 131 -17.97 -3.77 -1.84
N HIS A 132 -18.12 -4.44 -0.70
CA HIS A 132 -17.11 -4.48 0.37
C HIS A 132 -16.24 -5.75 0.39
N HIS A 133 -16.84 -6.93 0.58
CA HIS A 133 -16.10 -8.18 0.77
C HIS A 133 -16.47 -9.18 -0.34
N PRO A 134 -15.70 -9.23 -1.44
CA PRO A 134 -15.83 -10.24 -2.47
C PRO A 134 -15.24 -11.60 -2.08
#